data_AF-A0A3S4TDD5-F1
#
_entry.id   AF-A0A3S4TDD5-F1
#
_cell.length_a   1.000
_cell.length_b   1.000
_cell.length_c   1.000
_cell.angle_alpha   90.00
_cell.angle_beta   90.00
_cell.angle_gamma   90.00
#
_symmetry.space_group_name_H-M   'P 1'
#
loop_
_entity.id
_entity.type
_entity.pdbx_description
1 polymer ?
#
loop_
_entity_poly.entity_id
_entity_poly.type
_entity_poly.pdbx_seq_one_letter_code
_entity_poly.pdbx_strand_id
1 'polypeptide(L)'
;MDTVRVAGEPGAILLAESHRAAMVCVGSRASQSGDPPVIGPVAELLAKEAACPVAIIRTRLDGTPQTDGVISVVLSDEPGNDDMVHVAMHEGRIRHATVRLIDRRADSWVRRYPDVHVETVAAGTGHQYFRRDADARVGLAVVSPHDGRTVASFPSPNCHPIIGFPECSMLIVRS
;
A
#
# COMPACT_ATOMS: atom_id res chain seq x y z
N MET A 1 -14.63 13.81 17.73
CA MET A 1 -14.07 14.12 16.40
C MET A 1 -13.78 15.60 16.41
N ASP A 2 -12.51 15.96 16.41
CA ASP A 2 -12.10 17.36 16.32
C ASP A 2 -11.97 17.72 14.84
N THR A 3 -12.64 18.79 14.43
CA THR A 3 -12.61 19.27 13.04
C THR A 3 -11.98 20.65 13.03
N VAL A 4 -10.88 20.80 12.30
CA VAL A 4 -10.18 22.07 12.13
C VAL A 4 -10.31 22.51 10.68
N ARG A 5 -10.50 23.81 10.46
CA ARG A 5 -10.48 24.45 9.14
C ARG A 5 -9.37 25.49 9.12
N VAL A 6 -8.39 25.29 8.25
CA VAL A 6 -7.26 26.20 8.08
C VAL A 6 -7.30 26.74 6.66
N ALA A 7 -7.02 28.03 6.48
CA ALA A 7 -6.88 28.64 5.16
C ALA A 7 -5.43 28.55 4.68
N GLY A 8 -5.23 28.13 3.42
CA GLY A 8 -3.92 28.06 2.80
C GLY A 8 -3.86 26.98 1.71
N GLU A 9 -2.64 26.68 1.25
CA GLU A 9 -2.41 25.61 0.28
C GLU A 9 -2.48 24.24 1.02
N PRO A 10 -3.40 23.34 0.64
CA PRO A 10 -3.63 22.10 1.38
C PRO A 10 -2.39 21.20 1.54
N GLY A 11 -1.57 21.09 0.50
CA GLY A 11 -0.35 20.29 0.51
C GLY A 11 0.65 20.76 1.56
N ALA A 12 0.97 22.05 1.55
CA ALA A 12 1.90 22.69 2.48
C ALA A 12 1.41 22.58 3.93
N ILE A 13 0.11 22.77 4.17
CA ILE A 13 -0.47 22.62 5.51
C ILE A 13 -0.32 21.17 5.99
N LEU A 14 -0.73 20.19 5.17
CA LEU A 14 -0.68 18.79 5.55
C LEU A 14 0.77 18.28 5.71
N LEU A 15 1.73 18.80 4.93
CA LEU A 15 3.15 18.52 5.13
C LEU A 15 3.65 19.05 6.48
N ALA A 16 3.30 20.29 6.83
CA ALA A 16 3.69 20.84 8.13
C ALA A 16 3.10 20.01 9.30
N GLU A 17 1.83 19.65 9.21
CA GLU A 17 1.16 18.80 10.21
C GLU A 17 1.74 17.39 10.28
N SER A 18 2.26 16.86 9.16
CA SER A 18 2.84 15.51 9.12
C SER A 18 4.00 15.31 10.11
N HIS A 19 4.71 16.37 10.49
CA HIS A 19 5.79 16.29 11.50
C HIS A 19 5.31 15.90 12.90
N ARG A 20 4.03 16.12 13.20
CA ARG A 20 3.42 15.85 14.52
C ARG A 20 2.36 14.76 14.45
N ALA A 21 2.05 14.27 13.25
CA ALA A 21 1.06 13.24 13.02
C ALA A 21 1.69 11.85 13.12
N ALA A 22 0.94 10.90 13.68
CA ALA A 22 1.32 9.49 13.59
C ALA A 22 1.19 8.96 12.14
N MET A 23 0.24 9.51 11.38
CA MET A 23 0.00 9.20 9.97
C MET A 23 -0.90 10.29 9.35
N VAL A 24 -0.74 10.54 8.05
CA VAL A 24 -1.67 11.37 7.26
C VAL A 24 -2.50 10.46 6.35
N CYS A 25 -3.82 10.63 6.38
CA CYS A 25 -4.75 9.90 5.50
C CYS A 25 -5.40 10.87 4.52
N VAL A 26 -5.32 10.58 3.23
CA VAL A 26 -5.97 11.37 2.17
C VAL A 26 -6.77 10.48 1.24
N GLY A 27 -7.93 10.95 0.81
CA GLY A 27 -8.73 10.29 -0.20
C GLY A 27 -8.19 10.53 -1.60
N SER A 28 -8.25 9.52 -2.46
CA SER A 28 -7.99 9.64 -3.89
C SER A 28 -9.11 8.96 -4.66
N ARG A 29 -9.70 9.66 -5.64
CA ARG A 29 -10.79 9.09 -6.43
C ARG A 29 -10.26 7.93 -7.28
N ALA A 30 -11.09 6.91 -7.47
CA ALA A 30 -10.81 5.91 -8.50
C ALA A 30 -10.82 6.58 -9.88
N SER A 31 -10.01 6.03 -10.77
CA SER A 31 -10.11 6.36 -12.19
C SER A 31 -11.47 5.93 -12.72
N GLN A 32 -12.03 6.69 -13.67
CA GLN A 32 -13.18 6.20 -14.42
C GLN A 32 -12.73 5.14 -15.42
N SER A 33 -13.63 4.23 -15.79
CA SER A 33 -13.30 3.11 -16.68
C SER A 33 -12.67 3.60 -17.99
N GLY A 34 -11.40 3.28 -18.22
CA GLY A 34 -10.65 3.64 -19.42
C GLY A 34 -9.61 4.76 -19.24
N ASP A 35 -9.65 5.50 -18.14
CA ASP A 35 -8.64 6.51 -17.82
C ASP A 35 -7.48 5.91 -17.01
N PRO A 36 -6.24 6.38 -17.19
CA PRO A 36 -5.12 5.96 -16.36
C PRO A 36 -5.35 6.38 -14.90
N PRO A 37 -4.86 5.60 -13.91
CA PRO A 37 -4.99 5.96 -12.51
C PRO A 37 -4.33 7.30 -12.22
N VAL A 38 -5.11 8.24 -11.70
CA VAL A 38 -4.62 9.58 -11.31
C VAL A 38 -4.41 9.64 -9.80
N ILE A 39 -3.26 10.13 -9.38
CA ILE A 39 -2.99 10.60 -8.02
C ILE A 39 -3.07 12.12 -8.05
N GLY A 40 -3.89 12.71 -7.19
CA GLY A 40 -4.00 14.17 -7.10
C GLY A 40 -2.74 14.82 -6.53
N PRO A 41 -2.49 16.10 -6.82
CA PRO A 41 -1.24 16.79 -6.46
C PRO A 41 -0.96 16.80 -4.96
N VAL A 42 -1.99 16.90 -4.12
CA VAL A 42 -1.84 16.85 -2.65
C VAL A 42 -1.39 15.47 -2.18
N ALA A 43 -1.99 14.41 -2.71
CA ALA A 43 -1.62 13.04 -2.36
C ALA A 43 -0.23 12.68 -2.87
N GLU A 44 0.13 13.14 -4.07
CA GLU A 44 1.47 13.00 -4.64
C GLU A 44 2.53 13.73 -3.80
N LEU A 45 2.27 14.97 -3.41
CA LEU A 45 3.18 15.75 -2.56
C LEU A 45 3.41 15.06 -1.23
N LEU A 46 2.35 14.62 -0.55
CA LEU A 46 2.46 13.90 0.72
C LEU A 46 3.21 12.57 0.55
N ALA A 47 2.91 11.82 -0.51
CA ALA A 47 3.61 10.57 -0.83
C ALA A 47 5.13 10.78 -1.00
N LYS A 48 5.54 11.93 -1.55
CA LYS A 48 6.94 12.31 -1.76
C LYS A 48 7.61 12.87 -0.53
N GLU A 49 6.93 13.70 0.26
CA GLU A 49 7.61 14.61 1.20
C GLU A 49 7.15 14.51 2.65
N ALA A 50 6.02 13.86 2.97
CA ALA A 50 5.52 13.83 4.33
C ALA A 50 6.52 13.21 5.33
N ALA A 51 6.59 13.78 6.54
CA ALA A 51 7.49 13.33 7.60
C ALA A 51 6.97 12.09 8.37
N CYS A 52 5.73 11.68 8.12
CA CYS A 52 5.09 10.51 8.71
C CYS A 52 4.56 9.56 7.62
N PRO A 53 4.14 8.34 7.97
CA PRO A 53 3.43 7.46 7.05
C PRO A 53 2.24 8.15 6.38
N VAL A 54 1.95 7.77 5.13
CA VAL A 54 0.85 8.35 4.33
C VAL A 54 -0.05 7.24 3.80
N ALA A 55 -1.32 7.30 4.16
CA ALA A 55 -2.38 6.45 3.63
C ALA A 55 -3.14 7.20 2.52
N ILE A 56 -3.01 6.73 1.28
CA ILE A 56 -3.81 7.17 0.14
C ILE A 56 -4.96 6.19 -0.03
N ILE A 57 -6.17 6.61 0.33
CA ILE A 57 -7.35 5.75 0.35
C ILE A 57 -8.13 5.93 -0.95
N ARG A 58 -8.23 4.86 -1.73
CA ARG A 58 -9.05 4.85 -2.94
C ARG A 58 -10.52 4.77 -2.57
N THR A 59 -11.36 5.49 -3.30
CA THR A 59 -12.82 5.38 -3.19
C THR A 59 -13.39 4.66 -4.40
N ARG A 60 -14.40 3.82 -4.18
CA ARG A 60 -15.23 3.28 -5.25
C ARG A 60 -16.00 4.39 -5.96
N LEU A 61 -16.64 4.05 -7.08
CA LEU A 61 -17.47 4.99 -7.85
C LEU A 61 -18.64 5.57 -7.02
N ASP A 62 -19.12 4.82 -6.02
CA ASP A 62 -20.16 5.27 -5.09
C ASP A 62 -19.63 6.17 -3.96
N GLY A 63 -18.32 6.49 -3.95
CA GLY A 63 -17.67 7.32 -2.95
C GLY A 63 -17.28 6.59 -1.66
N THR A 64 -17.60 5.30 -1.51
CA THR A 64 -17.20 4.51 -0.35
C THR A 64 -15.71 4.17 -0.40
N PRO A 65 -15.02 4.08 0.75
CA PRO A 65 -13.61 3.71 0.77
C PRO A 65 -13.42 2.24 0.37
N GLN A 66 -12.48 1.99 -0.54
CA GLN A 66 -12.02 0.66 -0.92
C GLN A 66 -11.00 0.17 0.11
N THR A 67 -11.49 -0.62 1.07
CA THR A 67 -10.74 -1.12 2.24
C THR A 67 -10.83 -2.63 2.42
N ASP A 68 -11.59 -3.30 1.56
CA ASP A 68 -11.75 -4.74 1.46
C ASP A 68 -10.70 -5.37 0.53
N GLY A 69 -10.43 -6.66 0.72
CA GLY A 69 -9.45 -7.42 -0.06
C GLY A 69 -8.15 -7.68 0.70
N VAL A 70 -7.15 -8.15 -0.03
CA VAL A 70 -5.85 -8.50 0.57
C VAL A 70 -5.02 -7.25 0.83
N ILE A 71 -4.19 -7.32 1.87
CA ILE A 71 -3.11 -6.37 2.12
C ILE A 71 -1.87 -6.95 1.45
N SER A 72 -1.30 -6.26 0.47
CA SER A 72 -0.13 -6.76 -0.26
C SER A 72 1.12 -5.97 0.09
N VAL A 73 2.23 -6.67 0.27
CA VAL A 73 3.56 -6.08 0.51
C VAL A 73 4.61 -6.89 -0.24
N VAL A 74 5.65 -6.22 -0.72
CA VAL A 74 6.78 -6.85 -1.41
C VAL A 74 7.82 -7.24 -0.38
N LEU A 75 8.31 -8.48 -0.44
CA LEU A 75 9.52 -8.90 0.25
C LEU A 75 10.71 -8.62 -0.66
N SER A 76 11.67 -7.83 -0.20
CA SER A 76 12.92 -7.54 -0.93
C SER A 76 14.10 -7.55 0.04
N ASP A 77 15.32 -7.57 -0.49
CA ASP A 77 16.55 -7.46 0.31
C ASP A 77 16.94 -5.99 0.56
N GLU A 78 16.04 -5.05 0.29
CA GLU A 78 16.30 -3.62 0.46
C GLU A 78 16.22 -3.24 1.95
N PRO A 79 17.08 -2.32 2.42
CA PRO A 79 17.00 -1.80 3.78
C PRO A 79 15.61 -1.21 4.08
N GLY A 80 15.05 -1.55 5.24
CA GLY A 80 13.72 -1.09 5.67
C GLY A 80 12.55 -1.95 5.18
N ASN A 81 12.79 -3.02 4.41
CA ASN A 81 11.70 -3.92 3.98
C ASN A 81 11.01 -4.62 5.17
N ASP A 82 11.74 -4.93 6.24
CA ASP A 82 11.18 -5.50 7.47
C ASP A 82 10.14 -4.58 8.12
N ASP A 83 10.35 -3.25 8.09
CA ASP A 83 9.38 -2.28 8.60
C ASP A 83 8.09 -2.31 7.76
N MET A 84 8.21 -2.45 6.43
CA MET A 84 7.05 -2.60 5.54
C MET A 84 6.26 -3.87 5.85
N VAL A 85 6.95 -4.99 6.07
CA VAL A 85 6.32 -6.26 6.44
C VAL A 85 5.63 -6.14 7.79
N HIS A 86 6.30 -5.50 8.77
CA HIS A 86 5.73 -5.24 10.08
C HIS A 86 4.43 -4.44 10.00
N VAL A 87 4.42 -3.34 9.24
CA VAL A 87 3.23 -2.53 9.01
C VAL A 87 2.13 -3.32 8.31
N ALA A 88 2.46 -4.10 7.28
CA ALA A 88 1.47 -4.93 6.58
C ALA A 88 0.82 -5.97 7.50
N MET A 89 1.62 -6.62 8.37
CA MET A 89 1.12 -7.56 9.37
C MET A 89 0.27 -6.87 10.44
N HIS A 90 0.66 -5.67 10.87
CA HIS A 90 -0.12 -4.87 11.81
C HIS A 90 -1.48 -4.52 11.22
N GLU A 91 -1.51 -4.00 9.99
CA GLU A 91 -2.74 -3.70 9.25
C GLU A 91 -3.62 -4.95 9.05
N GLY A 92 -3.02 -6.09 8.71
CA GLY A 92 -3.74 -7.37 8.56
C GLY A 92 -4.41 -7.80 9.85
N ARG A 93 -3.73 -7.64 10.99
CA ARG A 93 -4.28 -7.93 12.31
C ARG A 93 -5.47 -7.03 12.64
N ILE A 94 -5.34 -5.71 12.49
CA ILE A 94 -6.40 -4.78 12.88
C ILE A 94 -7.61 -4.81 11.93
N ARG A 95 -7.39 -5.18 10.65
CA ARG A 95 -8.47 -5.27 9.64
C ARG A 95 -9.05 -6.68 9.50
N HIS A 96 -8.49 -7.67 10.20
CA HIS A 96 -8.80 -9.09 9.98
C HIS A 96 -8.69 -9.50 8.50
N ALA A 97 -7.68 -8.99 7.81
CA ALA A 97 -7.46 -9.20 6.38
C ALA A 97 -6.24 -10.09 6.12
N THR A 98 -6.29 -10.85 5.04
CA THR A 98 -5.15 -11.63 4.56
C THR A 98 -4.00 -10.71 4.15
N VAL A 99 -2.77 -11.05 4.57
CA VAL A 99 -1.55 -10.40 4.10
C VAL A 99 -0.90 -11.26 3.01
N ARG A 100 -0.72 -10.69 1.82
CA ARG A 100 -0.07 -11.30 0.66
C ARG A 100 1.36 -10.77 0.55
N LEU A 101 2.33 -11.65 0.75
CA LEU A 101 3.75 -11.38 0.58
C LEU A 101 4.17 -11.71 -0.85
N ILE A 102 4.74 -10.74 -1.57
CA ILE A 102 5.24 -10.93 -2.94
C ILE A 102 6.76 -10.98 -2.91
N ASP A 103 7.34 -12.17 -3.11
CA ASP A 103 8.79 -12.36 -2.99
C ASP A 103 9.56 -11.81 -4.21
N ARG A 104 10.39 -10.80 -3.94
CA ARG A 104 11.33 -10.16 -4.87
C ARG A 104 12.77 -10.21 -4.41
N ARG A 105 13.06 -10.93 -3.33
CA ARG A 105 14.44 -11.10 -2.85
C ARG A 105 15.30 -11.74 -3.94
N ALA A 106 16.51 -11.22 -4.09
CA ALA A 106 17.50 -11.73 -5.04
C ALA A 106 17.87 -13.19 -4.74
N ASP A 107 17.87 -13.56 -3.46
CA ASP A 107 18.13 -14.92 -2.99
C ASP A 107 16.89 -15.80 -2.84
N SER A 108 15.75 -15.39 -3.42
CA SER A 108 14.54 -16.21 -3.43
C SER A 108 14.74 -17.50 -4.25
N TRP A 109 14.63 -18.65 -3.59
CA TRP A 109 14.65 -19.97 -4.24
C TRP A 109 13.56 -20.12 -5.30
N VAL A 110 12.39 -19.52 -5.06
CA VAL A 110 11.25 -19.54 -6.01
C VAL A 110 11.62 -18.88 -7.34
N ARG A 111 12.44 -17.82 -7.30
CA ARG A 111 12.93 -17.17 -8.53
C ARG A 111 14.01 -17.97 -9.22
N ARG A 112 14.86 -18.66 -8.45
CA ARG A 112 15.97 -19.47 -8.96
C ARG A 112 15.51 -20.78 -9.60
N TYR A 113 14.37 -21.32 -9.17
CA TYR A 113 13.77 -22.58 -9.64
C TYR A 113 12.30 -22.39 -10.01
N PRO A 114 11.98 -21.65 -11.09
CA PRO A 114 10.60 -21.29 -11.45
C PRO A 114 9.74 -22.50 -11.87
N ASP A 115 10.36 -23.62 -12.18
CA ASP A 115 9.75 -24.90 -12.54
C ASP A 115 9.35 -25.75 -11.32
N VAL A 116 9.80 -25.38 -10.11
CA VAL A 116 9.51 -26.11 -8.88
C VAL A 116 8.34 -25.45 -8.16
N HIS A 117 7.27 -26.21 -7.89
CA HIS A 117 6.17 -25.72 -7.08
C HIS A 117 6.60 -25.62 -5.60
N VAL A 118 6.66 -24.40 -5.09
CA VAL A 118 6.99 -24.12 -3.68
C VAL A 118 5.74 -23.68 -2.93
N GLU A 119 5.43 -24.38 -1.84
CA GLU A 119 4.41 -23.98 -0.88
C GLU A 119 5.10 -23.47 0.40
N THR A 120 4.70 -22.27 0.86
CA THR A 120 5.17 -21.72 2.13
C THR A 120 4.12 -21.99 3.20
N VAL A 121 4.51 -22.73 4.24
CA VAL A 121 3.65 -23.03 5.39
C VAL A 121 4.30 -22.45 6.63
N ALA A 122 3.52 -21.70 7.43
CA ALA A 122 4.00 -21.21 8.72
C ALA A 122 4.12 -22.39 9.70
N ALA A 123 5.29 -22.55 10.34
CA ALA A 123 5.47 -23.51 11.43
C ALA A 123 4.92 -22.90 12.73
N GLY A 124 3.92 -23.53 13.37
CA GLY A 124 3.37 -23.12 14.67
C GLY A 124 1.85 -23.04 14.73
N THR A 125 1.30 -22.70 15.91
CA THR A 125 -0.13 -22.72 16.31
C THR A 125 -1.06 -21.74 15.57
N GLY A 126 -0.64 -21.22 14.41
CA GLY A 126 -1.50 -20.40 13.56
C GLY A 126 -2.62 -21.25 12.97
N HIS A 127 -3.86 -20.78 13.08
CA HIS A 127 -4.97 -21.36 12.33
C HIS A 127 -4.56 -21.44 10.86
N GLN A 128 -4.79 -22.58 10.22
CA GLN A 128 -4.54 -22.76 8.79
C GLN A 128 -5.45 -21.77 8.03
N TYR A 129 -4.91 -20.63 7.63
CA TYR A 129 -5.64 -19.69 6.76
C TYR A 129 -5.74 -20.35 5.39
N PHE A 130 -6.89 -20.99 5.17
CA PHE A 130 -7.21 -21.72 3.96
C PHE A 130 -6.99 -20.83 2.73
N ARG A 131 -6.36 -21.41 1.71
CA ARG A 131 -6.07 -20.89 0.38
C ARG A 131 -7.36 -20.53 -0.40
N ARG A 132 -8.14 -19.54 0.05
CA ARG A 132 -9.33 -19.04 -0.65
C ARG A 132 -9.11 -17.67 -1.33
N ASP A 133 -7.93 -17.07 -1.13
CA ASP A 133 -7.69 -15.64 -1.39
C ASP A 133 -6.65 -15.35 -2.49
N ALA A 134 -6.20 -16.36 -3.23
CA ALA A 134 -5.22 -16.18 -4.31
C ALA A 134 -5.72 -15.22 -5.41
N ASP A 135 -7.04 -15.15 -5.59
CA ASP A 135 -7.70 -14.31 -6.60
C ASP A 135 -8.33 -13.03 -6.00
N ALA A 136 -8.14 -12.80 -4.70
CA ALA A 136 -8.69 -11.61 -4.08
C ALA A 136 -7.96 -10.35 -4.54
N ARG A 137 -8.76 -9.33 -4.88
CA ARG A 137 -8.29 -8.00 -5.24
C ARG A 137 -7.50 -7.37 -4.10
N VAL A 138 -6.50 -6.57 -4.45
CA VAL A 138 -5.72 -5.82 -3.46
C VAL A 138 -6.56 -4.66 -2.94
N GLY A 139 -6.81 -4.67 -1.63
CA GLY A 139 -7.45 -3.57 -0.92
C GLY A 139 -6.46 -2.50 -0.50
N LEU A 140 -5.28 -2.93 -0.05
CA LEU A 140 -4.22 -2.07 0.45
C LEU A 140 -2.84 -2.57 -0.02
N ALA A 141 -2.04 -1.69 -0.61
CA ALA A 141 -0.63 -1.91 -0.87
C ALA A 141 0.22 -1.22 0.20
N VAL A 142 1.06 -1.96 0.91
CA VAL A 142 2.07 -1.38 1.80
C VAL A 142 3.37 -1.24 1.00
N VAL A 143 3.84 -0.01 0.87
CA VAL A 143 4.90 0.36 -0.08
C VAL A 143 5.98 1.22 0.57
N SER A 144 7.13 1.27 -0.07
CA SER A 144 8.30 2.00 0.43
C SER A 144 8.17 3.51 0.17
N PRO A 145 9.00 4.35 0.83
CA PRO A 145 9.13 5.76 0.44
C PRO A 145 9.56 5.94 -1.03
N HIS A 146 10.30 4.98 -1.60
CA HIS A 146 10.73 5.03 -2.99
C HIS A 146 9.53 4.94 -3.94
N ASP A 147 8.62 3.99 -3.70
CA ASP A 147 7.36 3.85 -4.45
C ASP A 147 6.49 5.11 -4.32
N GLY A 148 6.50 5.75 -3.14
CA GLY A 148 5.82 7.02 -2.90
C GLY A 148 6.32 8.16 -3.81
N ARG A 149 7.61 8.17 -4.18
CA ARG A 149 8.17 9.20 -5.07
C ARG A 149 7.76 9.02 -6.53
N THR A 150 7.47 7.80 -6.94
CA THR A 150 7.10 7.45 -8.30
C THR A 150 5.59 7.24 -8.47
N VAL A 151 4.79 7.36 -7.41
CA VAL A 151 3.36 7.02 -7.38
C VAL A 151 2.53 7.72 -8.46
N ALA A 152 2.89 8.94 -8.84
CA ALA A 152 2.25 9.71 -9.90
C ALA A 152 2.89 9.51 -11.30
N SER A 153 4.08 8.92 -11.34
CA SER A 153 4.84 8.67 -12.57
C SER A 153 4.46 7.35 -13.25
N PHE A 154 3.57 6.56 -12.66
CA PHE A 154 3.12 5.28 -13.18
C PHE A 154 1.99 5.48 -14.21
N PRO A 155 2.29 5.50 -15.52
CA PRO A 155 1.30 5.83 -16.54
C PRO A 155 0.44 4.62 -16.93
N SER A 156 0.75 3.44 -16.37
CA SER A 156 0.10 2.18 -16.68
C SER A 156 -0.19 1.36 -15.41
N PRO A 157 -1.32 0.64 -15.38
CA PRO A 157 -1.61 -0.35 -14.34
C PRO A 157 -0.51 -1.43 -14.26
N ASN A 158 -0.29 -2.02 -13.07
CA ASN A 158 0.63 -3.14 -12.84
C ASN A 158 2.11 -2.85 -13.13
N CYS A 159 2.50 -1.58 -13.09
CA CYS A 159 3.89 -1.11 -13.09
C CYS A 159 4.68 -1.47 -11.82
N HIS A 160 3.98 -1.99 -10.80
CA HIS A 160 4.53 -2.46 -9.54
C HIS A 160 4.21 -3.95 -9.37
N PRO A 161 5.05 -4.73 -8.66
CA PRO A 161 4.82 -6.17 -8.42
C PRO A 161 3.47 -6.50 -7.76
N ILE A 162 2.87 -5.51 -7.07
CA ILE A 162 1.53 -5.62 -6.51
C ILE A 162 0.51 -5.45 -7.64
N ILE A 163 -0.24 -6.50 -7.93
CA ILE A 163 -1.31 -6.49 -8.94
C ILE A 163 -2.37 -5.46 -8.56
N GLY A 164 -2.79 -4.63 -9.52
CA GLY A 164 -3.78 -3.57 -9.32
C GLY A 164 -3.19 -2.27 -8.75
N PHE A 165 -1.87 -2.17 -8.58
CA PHE A 165 -1.22 -0.91 -8.26
C PHE A 165 -1.14 0.00 -9.51
N PRO A 166 -1.35 1.33 -9.39
CA PRO A 166 -1.70 2.12 -8.21
C PRO A 166 -3.22 2.35 -8.02
N GLU A 167 -4.08 1.45 -8.50
CA GLU A 167 -5.55 1.55 -8.42
C GLU A 167 -6.13 1.11 -7.06
N CYS A 168 -5.35 0.42 -6.23
CA CYS A 168 -5.70 0.10 -4.85
C CYS A 168 -5.36 1.23 -3.87
N SER A 169 -5.88 1.16 -2.64
CA SER A 169 -5.39 2.03 -1.56
C SER A 169 -3.91 1.73 -1.27
N MET A 170 -3.17 2.71 -0.79
CA MET A 170 -1.73 2.59 -0.53
C MET A 170 -1.38 3.13 0.85
N LEU A 171 -0.45 2.48 1.54
CA LEU A 171 0.18 2.95 2.76
C LEU A 171 1.68 3.03 2.53
N ILE A 172 2.19 4.26 2.45
CA ILE A 172 3.61 4.55 2.25
C ILE A 172 4.24 4.63 3.64
N VAL A 173 5.14 3.69 3.92
CA VAL A 173 5.84 3.62 5.20
C VAL A 173 6.96 4.65 5.24
N ARG A 174 7.16 5.28 6.39
CA ARG A 174 8.26 6.20 6.70
C ARG A 174 8.82 5.80 8.06
N SER A 175 10.13 5.58 8.15
CA SER A 175 10.87 5.31 9.39
C SER A 175 11.82 6.46 9.73
#